data_AF-A0A095VQ76-F1
#
_entry.id   AF-A0A095VQ76-F1
#
_cell.length_a   1.000
_cell.length_b   1.000
_cell.length_c   1.000
_cell.angle_alpha   90.00
_cell.angle_beta   90.00
_cell.angle_gamma   90.00
#
_symmetry.space_group_name_H-M   'P 1'
#
loop_
_entity.id
_entity.type
_entity.pdbx_description
1 polymer ?
#
loop_
_entity_poly.entity_id
_entity_poly.type
_entity_poly.pdbx_seq_one_letter_code
_entity_poly.pdbx_strand_id
1 'polypeptide(L)'
;MDFENSAENVSNFFREELTVSNWIWPLVYRGRLNNISWLFPRRRAEGHRDYVPPRRLFITTTGNRRTEVLTGLHRGRGSLKGRFDHDGWNPDYRTVWIEQLGADCRLDASGQWVLGICLDYFSCNTRAVANNWLFEITAEQRRSFEADDLHFLRLLPGPQVRTQHIEGRDYLVFGNPIEPEWDWRVLSEAQIAERLKAFQGFLERNQVAPELVVVSRSVKSGYTPAKQAAFIEEGVRDILASTFGARIEERAGSDFHE
;
A
#
# COMPACT_ATOMS: atom_id res chain seq x y z
N MET A 1 -18.09 -13.95 -18.43
CA MET A 1 -17.05 -13.15 -19.13
C MET A 1 -15.96 -14.15 -19.44
N ASP A 2 -15.80 -14.50 -20.72
CA ASP A 2 -14.82 -15.49 -21.15
C ASP A 2 -13.45 -14.82 -21.17
N PHE A 3 -12.81 -14.77 -20.01
CA PHE A 3 -11.42 -14.36 -19.90
C PHE A 3 -10.56 -15.51 -20.40
N GLU A 4 -10.10 -15.41 -21.63
CA GLU A 4 -9.18 -16.38 -22.20
C GLU A 4 -7.84 -16.32 -21.44
N ASN A 5 -7.51 -17.42 -20.76
CA ASN A 5 -6.37 -17.51 -19.84
C ASN A 5 -5.04 -17.67 -20.59
N SER A 6 -4.69 -16.67 -21.41
CA SER A 6 -3.39 -16.54 -22.06
C SER A 6 -2.45 -15.69 -21.21
N ALA A 7 -1.13 -15.90 -21.36
CA ALA A 7 -0.13 -15.10 -20.64
C ALA A 7 -0.25 -13.60 -20.96
N GLU A 8 -0.62 -13.27 -22.20
CA GLU A 8 -0.83 -11.90 -22.67
C GLU A 8 -2.07 -11.27 -22.02
N ASN A 9 -3.22 -11.94 -22.04
CA ASN A 9 -4.45 -11.42 -21.42
C ASN A 9 -4.30 -11.27 -19.90
N VAL A 10 -3.63 -12.23 -19.25
CA VAL A 10 -3.28 -12.12 -17.82
C VAL A 10 -2.37 -10.91 -17.60
N SER A 11 -1.37 -10.70 -18.45
CA SER A 11 -0.50 -9.53 -18.34
C SER A 11 -1.28 -8.23 -18.49
N ASN A 12 -2.15 -8.12 -19.50
CA ASN A 12 -2.95 -6.92 -19.76
C ASN A 12 -3.91 -6.64 -18.60
N PHE A 13 -4.62 -7.65 -18.10
CA PHE A 13 -5.47 -7.51 -16.92
C PHE A 13 -4.70 -6.99 -15.70
N PHE A 14 -3.51 -7.54 -15.42
CA PHE A 14 -2.68 -7.06 -14.31
C PHE A 14 -2.17 -5.63 -14.52
N ARG A 15 -2.02 -5.17 -15.77
CA ARG A 15 -1.55 -3.81 -16.10
C ARG A 15 -2.67 -2.77 -16.05
N GLU A 16 -3.86 -3.13 -16.54
CA GLU A 16 -4.96 -2.20 -16.79
C GLU A 16 -5.95 -2.15 -15.62
N GLU A 17 -6.21 -3.30 -14.99
CA GLU A 17 -7.29 -3.42 -13.99
C GLU A 17 -6.76 -3.51 -12.55
N LEU A 18 -5.48 -3.90 -12.39
CA LEU A 18 -4.85 -4.02 -11.09
C LEU A 18 -3.87 -2.88 -10.82
N THR A 19 -3.81 -2.51 -9.54
CA THR A 19 -2.95 -1.49 -8.98
C THR A 19 -2.11 -2.11 -7.86
N VAL A 20 -1.06 -1.41 -7.45
CA VAL A 20 -0.20 -1.82 -6.31
C VAL A 20 -1.02 -2.06 -5.02
N SER A 21 -2.18 -1.44 -4.88
CA SER A 21 -3.05 -1.57 -3.70
C SER A 21 -4.06 -2.71 -3.78
N ASN A 22 -4.30 -3.31 -4.96
CA ASN A 22 -5.38 -4.28 -5.13
C ASN A 22 -4.95 -5.67 -5.67
N TRP A 23 -3.72 -5.83 -6.17
CA TRP A 23 -3.27 -7.09 -6.82
C TRP A 23 -3.31 -8.32 -5.90
N ILE A 24 -3.22 -8.12 -4.58
CA ILE A 24 -3.28 -9.19 -3.56
C ILE A 24 -4.68 -9.82 -3.52
N TRP A 25 -5.74 -9.02 -3.69
CA TRP A 25 -7.12 -9.46 -3.47
C TRP A 25 -7.59 -10.53 -4.46
N PRO A 26 -7.32 -10.44 -5.77
CA PRO A 26 -7.57 -11.54 -6.71
C PRO A 26 -6.92 -12.86 -6.29
N LEU A 27 -5.69 -12.84 -5.76
CA LEU A 27 -4.99 -14.04 -5.32
C LEU A 27 -5.64 -14.65 -4.07
N VAL A 28 -6.07 -13.80 -3.12
CA VAL A 28 -6.84 -14.24 -1.95
C VAL A 28 -8.17 -14.84 -2.38
N TYR A 29 -8.90 -14.16 -3.27
CA TYR A 29 -10.17 -14.63 -3.81
C TYR A 29 -10.04 -16.00 -4.50
N ARG A 30 -8.97 -16.21 -5.26
CA ARG A 30 -8.66 -17.50 -5.88
C ARG A 30 -8.10 -18.56 -4.91
N GLY A 31 -7.99 -18.25 -3.62
CA GLY A 31 -7.47 -19.14 -2.58
C GLY A 31 -5.98 -19.44 -2.71
N ARG A 32 -5.22 -18.58 -3.40
CA ARG A 32 -3.77 -18.70 -3.60
C ARG A 32 -2.98 -18.05 -2.47
N LEU A 33 -3.58 -17.07 -1.79
CA LEU A 33 -3.05 -16.46 -0.57
C LEU A 33 -4.06 -16.62 0.57
N ASN A 34 -3.59 -17.10 1.72
CA ASN A 34 -4.40 -17.35 2.92
C ASN A 34 -3.90 -16.58 4.15
N ASN A 35 -2.69 -16.02 4.10
CA ASN A 35 -2.12 -15.11 5.07
C ASN A 35 -1.43 -13.93 4.38
N ILE A 36 -1.50 -12.75 4.97
CA ILE A 36 -0.85 -11.52 4.52
C ILE A 36 -0.17 -10.88 5.74
N SER A 37 1.15 -10.85 5.73
CA SER A 37 1.92 -10.23 6.80
C SER A 37 2.54 -8.93 6.27
N TRP A 38 2.14 -7.79 6.85
CA TRP A 38 2.64 -6.48 6.45
C TRP A 38 3.80 -6.06 7.36
N LEU A 39 4.99 -5.89 6.79
CA LEU A 39 6.16 -5.45 7.56
C LEU A 39 6.10 -3.93 7.81
N PHE A 40 6.20 -3.53 9.08
CA PHE A 40 6.28 -2.14 9.48
C PHE A 40 7.70 -1.78 9.94
N PRO A 41 8.24 -0.60 9.57
CA PRO A 41 9.56 -0.17 9.98
C PRO A 41 9.72 -0.05 11.51
N ARG A 42 8.61 0.09 12.23
CA ARG A 42 8.58 0.17 13.70
C ARG A 42 7.45 -0.72 14.23
N ARG A 43 7.80 -1.82 14.89
CA ARG A 43 6.83 -2.62 15.64
C ARG A 43 6.31 -1.78 16.80
N ARG A 44 5.00 -1.61 16.88
CA ARG A 44 4.36 -1.01 18.06
C ARG A 44 4.10 -2.11 19.07
N ALA A 45 4.47 -1.88 20.33
CA ALA A 45 4.19 -2.83 21.40
C ALA A 45 2.69 -3.02 21.58
N GLU A 46 2.29 -4.20 22.03
CA GLU A 46 0.91 -4.48 22.43
C GLU A 46 0.47 -3.46 23.50
N GLY A 47 -0.74 -2.91 23.35
CA GLY A 47 -1.24 -1.82 24.20
C GLY A 47 -0.89 -0.40 23.71
N HIS A 48 -0.02 -0.24 22.71
CA HIS A 48 0.11 1.05 22.00
C HIS A 48 -1.19 1.35 21.24
N ARG A 49 -1.66 2.60 21.25
CA ARG A 49 -2.93 3.00 20.60
C ARG A 49 -3.04 2.64 19.11
N ASP A 50 -1.89 2.61 18.44
CA ASP A 50 -1.76 2.31 17.00
C ASP A 50 -1.39 0.84 16.72
N TYR A 51 -1.35 -0.03 17.75
CA TYR A 51 -1.14 -1.46 17.56
C TYR A 51 -2.39 -2.09 16.92
N VAL A 52 -2.20 -2.77 15.78
CA VAL A 52 -3.26 -3.50 15.10
C VAL A 52 -3.06 -5.00 15.33
N PRO A 53 -3.88 -5.67 16.16
CA PRO A 53 -3.76 -7.11 16.35
C PRO A 53 -4.08 -7.85 15.05
N PRO A 54 -3.58 -9.08 14.85
CA PRO A 54 -3.95 -9.92 13.73
C PRO A 54 -5.46 -10.04 13.58
N ARG A 55 -5.96 -9.95 12.35
CA ARG A 55 -7.40 -10.00 12.06
C ARG A 55 -7.66 -10.95 10.91
N ARG A 56 -8.84 -11.54 10.93
CA ARG A 56 -9.34 -12.31 9.80
C ARG A 56 -10.24 -11.43 8.96
N LEU A 57 -9.90 -11.29 7.68
CA LEU A 57 -10.76 -10.64 6.70
C LEU A 57 -11.52 -11.71 5.90
N PHE A 58 -12.64 -11.31 5.32
CA PHE A 58 -13.29 -12.06 4.26
C PHE A 58 -13.20 -11.29 2.94
N ILE A 59 -13.26 -12.05 1.86
CA ILE A 59 -13.44 -11.55 0.50
C ILE A 59 -14.59 -12.33 -0.15
N THR A 60 -15.41 -11.64 -0.91
CA THR A 60 -16.52 -12.24 -1.66
C THR A 60 -16.83 -11.37 -2.87
N THR A 61 -17.63 -11.89 -3.79
CA THR A 61 -18.17 -11.11 -4.91
C THR A 61 -19.59 -10.67 -4.62
N THR A 62 -19.97 -9.50 -5.11
CA THR A 62 -21.33 -8.98 -5.04
C THR A 62 -21.93 -8.79 -6.44
N GLY A 63 -23.26 -8.71 -6.49
CA GLY A 63 -24.02 -8.50 -7.72
C GLY A 63 -24.17 -9.75 -8.60
N ASN A 64 -25.14 -9.70 -9.51
CA ASN A 64 -25.49 -10.83 -10.38
C ASN A 64 -24.37 -11.23 -11.36
N ARG A 65 -23.40 -10.32 -11.60
CA ARG A 65 -22.29 -10.54 -12.54
C ARG A 65 -20.97 -10.93 -11.87
N ARG A 66 -20.90 -10.91 -10.53
CA ARG A 66 -19.69 -11.22 -9.75
C ARG A 66 -18.44 -10.41 -10.14
N THR A 67 -18.63 -9.19 -10.64
CA THR A 67 -17.56 -8.28 -11.07
C THR A 67 -17.08 -7.35 -9.96
N GLU A 68 -17.82 -7.29 -8.86
CA GLU A 68 -17.50 -6.44 -7.72
C GLU A 68 -16.93 -7.30 -6.59
N VAL A 69 -15.80 -6.88 -6.04
CA VAL A 69 -15.16 -7.55 -4.90
C VAL A 69 -15.45 -6.75 -3.64
N LEU A 70 -15.95 -7.45 -2.62
CA LEU A 70 -16.16 -6.90 -1.29
C LEU A 70 -15.19 -7.54 -0.31
N THR A 71 -14.47 -6.71 0.44
CA THR A 71 -13.65 -7.13 1.57
C THR A 71 -14.22 -6.58 2.88
N GLY A 72 -14.03 -7.33 3.97
CA GLY A 72 -14.50 -6.88 5.28
C GLY A 72 -13.96 -7.71 6.43
N LEU A 73 -14.16 -7.23 7.66
CA LEU A 73 -13.73 -7.96 8.85
C LEU A 73 -14.59 -9.20 9.05
N HIS A 74 -13.95 -10.37 9.20
CA HIS A 74 -14.63 -11.61 9.53
C HIS A 74 -14.89 -11.70 11.03
N ARG A 75 -16.16 -11.61 11.43
CA ARG A 75 -16.62 -11.76 12.83
C ARG A 75 -17.33 -13.10 13.08
N GLY A 76 -17.04 -14.10 12.25
CA GLY A 76 -17.72 -15.40 12.27
C GLY A 76 -18.78 -15.55 11.16
N ARG A 77 -19.17 -16.80 10.87
CA ARG A 77 -20.13 -17.11 9.80
C ARG A 77 -21.52 -16.55 10.08
N GLY A 78 -21.98 -16.59 11.33
CA GLY A 78 -23.31 -16.11 11.72
C GLY A 78 -23.54 -14.62 11.43
N SER A 79 -22.52 -13.78 11.66
CA SER A 79 -22.61 -12.32 11.40
C SER A 79 -22.63 -11.96 9.91
N LEU A 80 -22.21 -12.88 9.05
CA LEU A 80 -22.14 -12.67 7.60
C LEU A 80 -23.32 -13.31 6.88
N LYS A 81 -23.87 -14.42 7.42
CA LYS A 81 -25.06 -15.07 6.88
C LYS A 81 -26.21 -14.07 6.71
N GLY A 82 -26.57 -13.34 7.77
CA GLY A 82 -27.65 -12.34 7.66
C GLY A 82 -27.40 -11.16 6.71
N ARG A 83 -26.17 -10.94 6.22
CA ARG A 83 -25.81 -9.85 5.28
C ARG A 83 -25.73 -10.28 3.81
N PHE A 84 -25.51 -11.58 3.55
CA PHE A 84 -25.26 -12.10 2.21
C PHE A 84 -26.13 -13.31 1.84
N ASP A 85 -27.09 -13.68 2.70
CA ASP A 85 -28.06 -14.74 2.45
C ASP A 85 -29.21 -14.19 1.59
N HIS A 86 -28.90 -13.94 0.32
CA HIS A 86 -29.89 -13.89 -0.75
C HIS A 86 -29.79 -15.25 -1.47
N ASP A 87 -30.72 -16.15 -1.15
CA ASP A 87 -30.95 -17.43 -1.85
C ASP A 87 -29.75 -18.40 -1.92
N GLY A 88 -28.98 -18.50 -0.83
CA GLY A 88 -27.91 -19.48 -0.69
C GLY A 88 -26.55 -18.84 -0.44
N TRP A 89 -25.77 -19.46 0.44
CA TRP A 89 -24.43 -19.00 0.81
C TRP A 89 -23.54 -18.79 -0.43
N ASN A 90 -22.96 -17.59 -0.59
CA ASN A 90 -22.06 -17.31 -1.71
C ASN A 90 -20.85 -18.29 -1.71
N PRO A 91 -20.74 -19.21 -2.68
CA PRO A 91 -19.67 -20.22 -2.72
C PRO A 91 -18.28 -19.59 -2.93
N ASP A 92 -18.22 -18.34 -3.39
CA ASP A 92 -16.98 -17.61 -3.66
C ASP A 92 -16.40 -16.94 -2.41
N TYR A 93 -17.04 -17.12 -1.25
CA TYR A 93 -16.56 -16.65 0.03
C TYR A 93 -15.18 -17.25 0.38
N ARG A 94 -14.19 -16.38 0.66
CA ARG A 94 -12.88 -16.77 1.20
C ARG A 94 -12.50 -15.92 2.40
N THR A 95 -11.58 -16.44 3.21
CA THR A 95 -11.00 -15.70 4.34
C THR A 95 -9.50 -15.66 4.25
N VAL A 96 -8.92 -14.57 4.73
CA VAL A 96 -7.48 -14.37 4.80
C VAL A 96 -7.11 -13.81 6.18
N TRP A 97 -5.99 -14.24 6.71
CA TRP A 97 -5.39 -13.61 7.89
C TRP A 97 -4.56 -12.41 7.46
N ILE A 98 -4.67 -11.32 8.19
CA ILE A 98 -3.82 -10.15 8.03
C ILE A 98 -3.19 -9.79 9.36
N GLU A 99 -1.89 -9.51 9.35
CA GLU A 99 -1.12 -9.14 10.53
C GLU A 99 -0.09 -8.05 10.21
N GLN A 100 0.35 -7.35 11.25
CA GLN A 100 1.46 -6.41 11.19
C GLN A 100 2.68 -7.01 11.86
N LEU A 101 3.80 -7.04 11.14
CA LEU A 101 5.07 -7.55 11.64
C LEU A 101 6.05 -6.42 11.91
N GLY A 102 6.89 -6.63 12.92
CA GLY A 102 8.11 -5.86 13.12
C GLY A 102 9.28 -6.47 12.35
N ALA A 103 10.29 -5.66 12.04
CA ALA A 103 11.56 -6.16 11.50
C ALA A 103 12.23 -7.19 12.41
N ASP A 104 11.95 -7.18 13.72
CA ASP A 104 12.43 -8.13 14.72
C ASP A 104 11.64 -9.44 14.81
N CYS A 105 10.50 -9.55 14.12
CA CYS A 105 9.64 -10.73 14.18
C CYS A 105 10.22 -11.93 13.41
N ARG A 106 9.87 -13.12 13.90
CA ARG A 106 9.98 -14.37 13.14
C ARG A 106 8.68 -14.62 12.38
N LEU A 107 8.80 -14.99 11.12
CA LEU A 107 7.72 -15.48 10.30
C LEU A 107 7.36 -16.87 10.79
N ASP A 108 6.08 -17.06 11.10
CA ASP A 108 5.49 -18.40 11.17
C ASP A 108 5.16 -18.88 9.76
N ALA A 109 6.15 -18.86 8.87
CA ALA A 109 6.01 -19.25 7.48
C ALA A 109 6.23 -20.77 7.37
N SER A 110 5.23 -21.55 7.75
CA SER A 110 5.19 -22.96 7.39
C SER A 110 4.71 -23.11 5.93
N GLY A 111 5.56 -22.77 4.96
CA GLY A 111 5.26 -23.00 3.54
C GLY A 111 5.83 -21.98 2.56
N GLN A 112 5.36 -22.10 1.30
CA GLN A 112 5.69 -21.20 0.21
C GLN A 112 5.12 -19.81 0.46
N TRP A 113 5.91 -18.78 0.15
CA TRP A 113 5.50 -17.40 0.33
C TRP A 113 6.05 -16.50 -0.78
N VAL A 114 5.44 -15.33 -0.93
CA VAL A 114 5.82 -14.30 -1.91
C VAL A 114 6.21 -13.04 -1.15
N LEU A 115 7.29 -12.39 -1.58
CA LEU A 115 7.78 -11.14 -0.99
C LEU A 115 7.45 -9.96 -1.91
N GLY A 116 6.56 -9.07 -1.46
CA GLY A 116 6.30 -7.79 -2.11
C GLY A 116 7.03 -6.65 -1.40
N ILE A 117 7.85 -5.90 -2.13
CA ILE A 117 8.65 -4.78 -1.62
C ILE A 117 8.23 -3.50 -2.32
N CYS A 118 7.80 -2.48 -1.56
CA CYS A 118 7.64 -1.12 -2.06
C CYS A 118 8.81 -0.27 -1.54
N LEU A 119 9.49 0.48 -2.42
CA LEU A 119 10.66 1.27 -1.99
C LEU A 119 10.29 2.39 -0.99
N ASP A 120 9.04 2.84 -0.99
CA ASP A 120 8.48 3.81 -0.03
C ASP A 120 8.57 3.34 1.45
N TYR A 121 8.66 2.02 1.69
CA TYR A 121 8.94 1.45 3.01
C TYR A 121 10.25 2.02 3.59
N PHE A 122 11.25 2.26 2.75
CA PHE A 122 12.57 2.72 3.19
C PHE A 122 12.69 4.24 3.27
N SER A 123 11.80 5.01 2.64
CA SER A 123 11.81 6.48 2.67
C SER A 123 10.63 7.04 3.46
N CYS A 124 9.46 7.14 2.84
CA CYS A 124 8.39 8.02 3.27
C CYS A 124 7.38 7.39 4.25
N ASN A 125 7.44 6.09 4.53
CA ASN A 125 6.54 5.41 5.49
C ASN A 125 6.88 5.68 6.98
N THR A 126 7.24 6.93 7.34
CA THR A 126 7.62 7.37 8.71
C THR A 126 6.47 7.89 9.56
N ARG A 127 5.45 8.48 8.93
CA ARG A 127 4.36 9.18 9.61
C ARG A 127 3.05 8.74 9.00
N ALA A 128 1.99 8.73 9.81
CA ALA A 128 0.64 8.83 9.27
C ALA A 128 0.66 10.10 8.42
N VAL A 129 0.59 9.94 7.10
CA VAL A 129 0.49 11.05 6.18
C VAL A 129 -0.72 11.83 6.69
N ALA A 130 -0.49 13.00 7.29
CA ALA A 130 -1.54 13.99 7.35
C ALA A 130 -1.86 14.17 5.88
N ASN A 131 -3.00 13.61 5.48
CA ASN A 131 -3.50 13.59 4.12
C ASN A 131 -3.68 15.05 3.71
N ASN A 132 -2.57 15.68 3.33
CA ASN A 132 -2.50 17.06 2.91
C ASN A 132 -2.92 17.05 1.45
N TRP A 133 -4.21 17.29 1.21
CA TRP A 133 -4.72 17.29 -0.15
C TRP A 133 -4.59 18.72 -0.66
N LEU A 134 -3.86 18.89 -1.76
CA LEU A 134 -3.84 20.14 -2.49
C LEU A 134 -4.82 20.03 -3.66
N PHE A 135 -5.75 20.96 -3.70
CA PHE A 135 -6.60 21.18 -4.87
C PHE A 135 -6.22 22.49 -5.48
N GLU A 136 -5.70 22.46 -6.71
CA GLU A 136 -5.46 23.68 -7.47
C GLU A 136 -6.80 24.40 -7.67
N ILE A 137 -6.81 25.69 -7.37
CA ILE A 137 -7.97 26.57 -7.48
C ILE A 137 -7.57 27.83 -8.23
N THR A 138 -8.55 28.53 -8.77
CA THR A 138 -8.31 29.83 -9.38
C THR A 138 -8.09 30.91 -8.31
N ALA A 139 -7.43 32.00 -8.68
CA ALA A 139 -7.29 33.17 -7.81
C ALA A 139 -8.65 33.74 -7.36
N GLU A 140 -9.69 33.59 -8.17
CA GLU A 140 -11.06 33.97 -7.81
C GLU A 140 -11.63 33.06 -6.73
N GLN A 141 -11.49 31.74 -6.89
CA GLN A 141 -11.91 30.77 -5.87
C GLN A 141 -11.16 30.98 -4.56
N ARG A 142 -9.87 31.35 -4.62
CA ARG A 142 -9.06 31.68 -3.43
C ARG A 142 -9.67 32.85 -2.68
N ARG A 143 -9.91 33.96 -3.39
CA ARG A 143 -10.52 35.17 -2.81
C ARG A 143 -11.91 34.87 -2.24
N SER A 144 -12.72 34.08 -2.95
CA SER A 144 -14.05 33.68 -2.48
C SER A 144 -13.99 32.88 -1.17
N PHE A 145 -13.03 31.96 -1.04
CA PHE A 145 -12.83 31.17 0.17
C PHE A 145 -12.25 31.98 1.34
N GLU A 146 -11.37 32.94 1.05
CA GLU A 146 -10.77 33.83 2.05
C GLU A 146 -11.76 34.87 2.58
N ALA A 147 -12.74 35.29 1.77
CA ALA A 147 -13.76 36.26 2.15
C ALA A 147 -14.94 35.67 2.94
N ASP A 148 -15.10 34.34 2.95
CA ASP A 148 -16.19 33.65 3.64
C ASP A 148 -15.68 32.86 4.86
N ASP A 149 -15.81 33.47 6.04
CA ASP A 149 -15.45 32.85 7.31
C ASP A 149 -16.35 31.65 7.67
N LEU A 150 -17.54 31.56 7.06
CA LEU A 150 -18.51 30.48 7.27
C LEU A 150 -18.53 29.48 6.11
N HIS A 151 -17.52 29.53 5.23
CA HIS A 151 -17.42 28.64 4.09
C HIS A 151 -17.54 27.17 4.53
N PHE A 152 -18.40 26.38 3.86
CA PHE A 152 -18.76 25.03 4.33
C PHE A 152 -17.55 24.11 4.59
N LEU A 153 -16.48 24.26 3.79
CA LEU A 153 -15.21 23.54 3.99
C LEU A 153 -14.50 23.84 5.32
N ARG A 154 -14.71 25.02 5.93
CA ARG A 154 -14.21 25.37 7.28
C ARG A 154 -15.04 24.74 8.39
N LEU A 155 -16.31 24.43 8.09
CA LEU A 155 -17.27 23.88 9.03
C LEU A 155 -17.29 22.34 9.02
N LEU A 156 -16.62 21.70 8.06
CA LEU A 156 -16.52 20.25 8.00
C LEU A 156 -15.70 19.70 9.19
N PRO A 157 -16.18 18.67 9.90
CA PRO A 157 -15.38 17.98 10.90
C PRO A 157 -14.22 17.25 10.21
N GLY A 158 -12.98 17.67 10.46
CA GLY A 158 -11.83 17.10 9.77
C GLY A 158 -10.60 18.01 9.74
N PRO A 159 -9.68 17.79 8.77
CA PRO A 159 -8.47 18.60 8.64
C PRO A 159 -8.79 20.07 8.34
N GLN A 160 -8.01 21.00 8.91
CA GLN A 160 -8.15 22.43 8.62
C GLN A 160 -7.96 22.69 7.12
N VAL A 161 -8.90 23.40 6.51
CA VAL A 161 -8.81 23.85 5.11
C VAL A 161 -8.29 25.28 5.08
N ARG A 162 -7.23 25.53 4.31
CA ARG A 162 -6.67 26.87 4.10
C ARG A 162 -6.23 27.06 2.65
N THR A 163 -5.95 28.30 2.28
CA THR A 163 -5.36 28.64 0.98
C THR A 163 -3.84 28.68 1.06
N GLN A 164 -3.15 28.34 -0.03
CA GLN A 164 -1.70 28.51 -0.16
C GLN A 164 -1.35 28.89 -1.61
N HIS A 165 -0.37 29.77 -1.78
CA HIS A 165 0.18 30.14 -3.09
C HIS A 165 1.55 29.47 -3.25
N ILE A 166 1.72 28.64 -4.29
CA ILE A 166 2.93 27.86 -4.56
C ILE A 166 3.28 28.02 -6.03
N GLU A 167 4.47 28.52 -6.33
CA GLU A 167 5.01 28.62 -7.71
C GLU A 167 4.05 29.28 -8.72
N GLY A 168 3.36 30.34 -8.31
CA GLY A 168 2.44 31.09 -9.19
C GLY A 168 1.03 30.50 -9.28
N ARG A 169 0.72 29.44 -8.54
CA ARG A 169 -0.59 28.77 -8.52
C ARG A 169 -1.22 28.84 -7.13
N ASP A 170 -2.55 28.84 -7.09
CA ASP A 170 -3.34 28.89 -5.86
C ASP A 170 -3.93 27.52 -5.52
N TYR A 171 -3.94 27.17 -4.23
CA TYR A 171 -4.39 25.86 -3.76
C TYR A 171 -5.30 25.97 -2.54
N LEU A 172 -6.29 25.08 -2.44
CA LEU A 172 -6.90 24.68 -1.17
C LEU A 172 -6.08 23.53 -0.58
N VAL A 173 -5.63 23.69 0.66
CA VAL A 173 -4.85 22.71 1.41
C VAL A 173 -5.71 22.17 2.53
N PHE A 174 -6.08 20.89 2.44
CA PHE A 174 -6.76 20.16 3.49
C PHE A 174 -5.71 19.50 4.39
N GLY A 175 -5.45 20.01 5.59
CA GLY A 175 -4.53 19.37 6.54
C GLY A 175 -3.61 20.34 7.28
N ASN A 176 -2.38 19.92 7.59
CA ASN A 176 -1.34 20.79 8.19
C ASN A 176 -0.58 21.54 7.10
N PRO A 177 -0.04 22.75 7.38
CA PRO A 177 0.62 23.54 6.34
C PRO A 177 1.75 22.70 5.76
N ILE A 178 1.83 22.65 4.43
CA ILE A 178 3.02 22.09 3.79
C ILE A 178 4.06 23.18 3.91
N GLU A 179 5.02 22.98 4.81
CA GLU A 179 6.24 23.78 4.82
C GLU A 179 6.95 23.55 3.48
N PRO A 180 7.10 24.59 2.62
CA PRO A 180 7.54 24.42 1.23
C PRO A 180 8.94 23.80 1.10
N GLU A 181 9.75 23.86 2.17
CA GLU A 181 11.13 23.39 2.15
C GLU A 181 11.31 21.97 2.69
N TRP A 182 10.26 21.36 3.28
CA TRP A 182 10.37 20.07 3.93
C TRP A 182 9.57 18.98 3.22
N ASP A 183 10.22 18.28 2.29
CA ASP A 183 9.66 17.04 1.75
C ASP A 183 9.77 15.92 2.79
N TRP A 184 8.71 15.72 3.58
CA TRP A 184 8.61 14.65 4.59
C TRP A 184 8.84 13.25 4.02
N ARG A 185 8.76 13.07 2.70
CA ARG A 185 9.04 11.80 2.03
C ARG A 185 10.53 11.50 1.93
N VAL A 186 11.37 12.53 2.05
CA VAL A 186 12.82 12.47 1.89
C VAL A 186 13.48 12.24 3.25
N LEU A 187 14.12 11.09 3.40
CA LEU A 187 14.98 10.80 4.55
C LEU A 187 16.46 11.05 4.26
N SER A 188 17.31 11.11 5.29
CA SER A 188 18.76 11.05 5.06
C SER A 188 19.17 9.64 4.61
N GLU A 189 20.27 9.53 3.86
CA GLU A 189 20.83 8.23 3.48
C GLU A 189 21.12 7.34 4.70
N ALA A 190 21.58 7.93 5.81
CA ALA A 190 21.79 7.22 7.06
C ALA A 190 20.50 6.58 7.61
N GLN A 191 19.37 7.30 7.58
CA GLN A 191 18.07 6.76 8.00
C GLN A 191 17.57 5.66 7.07
N ILE A 192 17.80 5.80 5.76
CA ILE A 192 17.47 4.76 4.77
C ILE A 192 18.33 3.52 5.03
N ALA A 193 19.63 3.70 5.24
CA ALA A 193 20.58 2.62 5.53
C ALA A 193 20.21 1.84 6.81
N GLU A 194 19.75 2.54 7.86
CA GLU A 194 19.23 1.87 9.08
C GLU A 194 18.04 0.95 8.78
N ARG A 195 17.13 1.38 7.89
CA ARG A 195 15.97 0.55 7.50
C ARG A 195 16.35 -0.62 6.62
N LEU A 196 17.26 -0.39 5.67
CA LEU A 196 17.83 -1.46 4.86
C LEU A 196 18.46 -2.53 5.76
N LYS A 197 19.26 -2.11 6.75
CA LYS A 197 19.85 -3.02 7.75
C LYS A 197 18.80 -3.76 8.57
N ALA A 198 17.74 -3.08 9.02
CA ALA A 198 16.65 -3.72 9.75
C ALA A 198 15.90 -4.75 8.89
N PHE A 199 15.68 -4.44 7.61
CA PHE A 199 15.07 -5.34 6.64
C PHE A 199 15.96 -6.54 6.32
N GLN A 200 17.26 -6.34 6.13
CA GLN A 200 18.23 -7.42 5.98
C GLN A 200 18.19 -8.36 7.19
N GLY A 201 18.26 -7.81 8.40
CA GLY A 201 18.18 -8.61 9.63
C GLY A 201 16.85 -9.35 9.79
N PHE A 202 15.75 -8.82 9.24
CA PHE A 202 14.47 -9.54 9.16
C PHE A 202 14.59 -10.77 8.24
N LEU A 203 15.11 -10.60 7.02
CA LEU A 203 15.25 -11.71 6.07
C LEU A 203 16.24 -12.78 6.58
N GLU A 204 17.40 -12.36 7.08
CA GLU A 204 18.44 -13.24 7.64
C GLU A 204 17.97 -14.05 8.86
N ARG A 205 17.05 -13.51 9.66
CA ARG A 205 16.45 -14.24 10.79
C ARG A 205 15.48 -15.33 10.36
N ASN A 206 14.81 -15.13 9.22
CA ASN A 206 13.75 -15.99 8.76
C ASN A 206 14.25 -17.08 7.82
N GLN A 207 15.28 -16.80 7.01
CA GLN A 207 16.00 -17.77 6.14
C GLN A 207 15.14 -18.66 5.23
N VAL A 208 13.86 -18.36 5.05
CA VAL A 208 12.99 -19.04 4.08
C VAL A 208 13.04 -18.23 2.80
N ALA A 209 13.57 -18.78 1.71
CA ALA A 209 13.55 -18.11 0.42
C ALA A 209 12.09 -17.98 -0.09
N PRO A 210 11.66 -16.79 -0.55
CA PRO A 210 10.36 -16.63 -1.20
C PRO A 210 10.37 -17.27 -2.60
N GLU A 211 9.21 -17.75 -3.05
CA GLU A 211 9.00 -18.28 -4.41
C GLU A 211 9.05 -17.18 -5.47
N LEU A 212 8.70 -15.96 -5.08
CA LEU A 212 8.68 -14.78 -5.95
C LEU A 212 8.98 -13.54 -5.12
N VAL A 213 9.84 -12.69 -5.67
CA VAL A 213 10.08 -11.34 -5.16
C VAL A 213 9.57 -10.34 -6.18
N VAL A 214 8.72 -9.41 -5.74
CA VAL A 214 8.22 -8.29 -6.54
C VAL A 214 8.69 -7.00 -5.91
N VAL A 215 9.39 -6.17 -6.68
CA VAL A 215 9.86 -4.85 -6.22
C VAL A 215 9.15 -3.75 -6.99
N SER A 216 8.50 -2.84 -6.26
CA SER A 216 7.79 -1.68 -6.78
C SER A 216 8.52 -0.40 -6.41
N ARG A 217 8.92 0.37 -7.44
CA ARG A 217 9.67 1.62 -7.26
C ARG A 217 8.81 2.76 -6.69
N SER A 218 7.53 2.83 -7.07
CA SER A 218 6.58 3.90 -6.69
C SER A 218 7.08 5.33 -6.99
N VAL A 219 7.94 5.48 -8.01
CA VAL A 219 8.48 6.80 -8.43
C VAL A 219 7.45 7.59 -9.24
N LYS A 220 6.74 6.94 -10.19
CA LYS A 220 5.72 7.60 -11.03
C LYS A 220 4.59 8.22 -10.21
N SER A 221 4.17 7.56 -9.12
CA SER A 221 3.12 8.07 -8.23
C SER A 221 3.61 9.18 -7.28
N GLY A 222 4.92 9.48 -7.25
CA GLY A 222 5.51 10.46 -6.35
C GLY A 222 5.56 10.02 -4.87
N TYR A 223 5.27 8.76 -4.57
CA TYR A 223 5.41 8.21 -3.21
C TYR A 223 6.87 8.05 -2.84
N THR A 224 7.66 7.36 -3.66
CA THR A 224 9.12 7.27 -3.47
C THR A 224 9.78 8.46 -4.19
N PRO A 225 10.51 9.34 -3.48
CA PRO A 225 11.23 10.42 -4.13
C PRO A 225 12.25 9.88 -5.14
N ALA A 226 12.23 10.39 -6.38
CA ALA A 226 13.10 9.92 -7.46
C ALA A 226 14.59 9.95 -7.09
N LYS A 227 15.02 10.98 -6.33
CA LYS A 227 16.39 11.14 -5.86
C LYS A 227 16.87 10.08 -4.85
N GLN A 228 15.96 9.29 -4.28
CA GLN A 228 16.28 8.24 -3.30
C GLN A 228 16.07 6.84 -3.87
N ALA A 229 15.26 6.71 -4.94
CA ALA A 229 14.85 5.43 -5.47
C ALA A 229 16.03 4.56 -5.91
N ALA A 230 17.03 5.14 -6.59
CA ALA A 230 18.22 4.41 -7.04
C ALA A 230 19.01 3.82 -5.86
N PHE A 231 19.31 4.65 -4.84
CA PHE A 231 20.03 4.23 -3.65
C PHE A 231 19.30 3.13 -2.87
N ILE A 232 17.97 3.27 -2.70
CA ILE A 232 17.16 2.26 -2.03
C ILE A 232 17.11 0.96 -2.84
N GLU A 233 16.91 1.06 -4.15
CA GLU A 233 16.84 -0.10 -5.04
C GLU A 233 18.13 -0.90 -5.04
N GLU A 234 19.28 -0.24 -5.16
CA GLU A 234 20.60 -0.88 -5.08
C GLU A 234 20.77 -1.61 -3.74
N GLY A 235 20.47 -0.95 -2.63
CA GLY A 235 20.53 -1.58 -1.30
C GLY A 235 19.59 -2.79 -1.16
N VAL A 236 18.37 -2.74 -1.71
CA VAL A 236 17.45 -3.89 -1.72
C VAL A 236 18.02 -5.04 -2.56
N ARG A 237 18.61 -4.75 -3.73
CA ARG A 237 19.20 -5.76 -4.60
C ARG A 237 20.36 -6.48 -3.91
N ASP A 238 21.25 -5.73 -3.27
CA ASP A 238 22.38 -6.28 -2.52
C ASP A 238 21.93 -7.18 -1.37
N ILE A 239 20.88 -6.76 -0.64
CA ILE A 239 20.29 -7.57 0.45
C ILE A 239 19.70 -8.88 -0.10
N LEU A 240 18.93 -8.82 -1.19
CA LEU A 240 18.32 -10.02 -1.78
C LEU A 240 19.38 -10.98 -2.32
N ALA A 241 20.42 -10.45 -2.99
CA ALA A 241 21.53 -11.23 -3.51
C ALA A 241 22.33 -11.90 -2.38
N SER A 242 22.66 -11.16 -1.32
CA SER A 242 23.42 -11.69 -0.17
C SER A 242 22.61 -12.68 0.68
N THR A 243 21.31 -12.46 0.84
CA THR A 243 20.47 -13.31 1.72
C THR A 243 20.01 -14.59 1.04
N PHE A 244 19.66 -14.52 -0.26
CA PHE A 244 19.05 -15.66 -0.97
C PHE A 244 19.88 -16.17 -2.16
N GLY A 245 21.00 -15.54 -2.49
CA GLY A 245 21.77 -15.87 -3.70
C GLY A 245 20.98 -15.59 -5.00
N ALA A 246 19.94 -14.75 -4.93
CA ALA A 246 18.99 -14.57 -6.01
C ALA A 246 19.64 -13.86 -7.21
N ARG A 247 19.51 -14.44 -8.40
CA ARG A 247 19.71 -13.70 -9.66
C ARG A 247 18.48 -12.86 -9.90
N ILE A 248 18.63 -11.54 -9.84
CA ILE A 248 17.55 -10.61 -10.15
C ILE A 248 17.42 -10.55 -11.66
N GLU A 249 16.42 -11.26 -12.21
CA GLU A 249 16.05 -11.07 -13.61
C GLU A 249 15.29 -9.77 -13.74
N GLU A 250 15.92 -8.77 -14.33
CA GLU A 250 15.22 -7.60 -14.82
C GLU A 250 14.35 -8.01 -16.00
N ARG A 251 13.08 -8.30 -15.71
CA ARG A 251 12.07 -8.14 -16.74
C ARG A 251 11.84 -6.65 -16.90
N ALA A 252 12.60 -6.05 -17.82
CA ALA A 252 12.17 -4.80 -18.43
C ALA A 252 10.72 -5.03 -18.86
N GLY A 253 9.78 -4.33 -18.22
CA GLY A 253 8.45 -4.26 -18.79
C GLY A 253 8.66 -3.66 -20.17
N SER A 254 8.53 -4.49 -21.20
CA SER A 254 8.51 -4.03 -22.58
C SER A 254 7.53 -2.88 -22.64
N ASP A 255 8.08 -1.71 -22.96
CA ASP A 255 7.41 -0.45 -23.22
C ASP A 255 6.18 -0.21 -22.33
N PHE A 256 6.47 0.21 -21.08
CA PHE A 256 5.55 1.06 -20.34
C PHE A 256 5.35 2.35 -21.13
N HIS A 257 4.48 2.33 -22.16
CA HIS A 257 4.12 3.51 -22.93
C HIS A 257 3.55 4.60 -22.01
N GLU A 258 4.28 5.72 -22.02
CA GLU A 258 3.90 7.12 -21.79
C GLU A 258 2.85 7.43 -20.71
#